data_AF-K3ZXX5-F1
#
_entry.id   AF-K3ZXX5-F1
#
_cell.length_a   1.000
_cell.length_b   1.000
_cell.length_c   1.000
_cell.angle_alpha   90.00
_cell.angle_beta   90.00
_cell.angle_gamma   90.00
#
_symmetry.space_group_name_H-M   'P 1'
#
loop_
_entity.id
_entity.type
_entity.pdbx_description
1 polymer ?
#
loop_
_entity_poly.entity_id
_entity_poly.type
_entity_poly.pdbx_seq_one_letter_code
_entity_poly.pdbx_strand_id
1 'polypeptide(L)'
;MGSEGPSVVTVHVTGFKKFHGVAENPTEKIVTNLKSFMEKRGLPKNLVLGSCTVLETAGQGALGTLHKVLESAIADRENGSSTQGQIIWIHFGVNSGATRFALENQAVNEATFRCPDELGWKPQVALLANILIILIYTYI
;
A
#
# COMPACT_ATOMS: atom_id res chain seq x y z
N MET A 1 2.09 -30.60 -25.37
CA MET A 1 3.29 -29.77 -25.11
C MET A 1 2.85 -28.31 -25.16
N GLY A 2 2.20 -27.81 -24.10
CA GLY A 2 1.74 -26.43 -24.04
C GLY A 2 2.63 -25.68 -23.06
N SER A 3 3.49 -24.80 -23.56
CA SER A 3 4.21 -23.86 -22.71
C SER A 3 3.24 -22.73 -22.36
N GLU A 4 2.70 -22.75 -21.15
CA GLU A 4 2.09 -21.55 -20.59
C GLU A 4 3.20 -20.48 -20.52
N GLY A 5 3.01 -19.37 -21.23
CA GLY A 5 3.91 -18.22 -21.14
C GLY A 5 3.92 -17.69 -19.69
N PRO A 6 4.94 -16.90 -19.31
CA PRO A 6 5.04 -16.41 -17.94
C PRO A 6 3.81 -15.59 -17.57
N SER A 7 3.18 -15.90 -16.43
CA SER A 7 2.02 -15.15 -15.94
C SER A 7 2.37 -13.68 -15.72
N VAL A 8 1.46 -12.79 -16.13
CA VAL A 8 1.59 -11.35 -15.93
C VAL A 8 1.45 -11.04 -14.43
N VAL A 9 2.36 -10.24 -13.88
CA VAL A 9 2.29 -9.79 -12.48
C VAL A 9 1.84 -8.33 -12.46
N THR A 10 0.72 -8.06 -11.80
CA THR A 10 0.23 -6.69 -11.58
C THR A 10 0.57 -6.25 -10.16
N VAL A 11 1.24 -5.11 -10.04
CA VAL A 11 1.63 -4.54 -8.74
C VAL A 11 0.81 -3.30 -8.45
N HIS A 12 0.11 -3.29 -7.32
CA HIS A 12 -0.56 -2.11 -6.76
C HIS A 12 0.26 -1.59 -5.59
N VAL A 13 0.49 -0.28 -5.57
CA VAL A 13 1.36 0.36 -4.59
C VAL A 13 0.57 1.40 -3.82
N THR A 14 0.66 1.36 -2.50
CA THR A 14 0.16 2.44 -1.65
C THR A 14 1.27 3.08 -0.83
N GLY A 15 1.02 4.32 -0.42
CA GLY A 15 1.81 5.08 0.53
C GLY A 15 0.89 5.94 1.36
N PHE A 16 1.43 6.76 2.26
CA PHE A 16 0.63 7.61 3.15
C PHE A 16 0.93 9.07 2.90
N LYS A 17 -0.08 9.93 3.09
CA LYS A 17 0.08 11.38 3.13
C LYS A 17 1.02 11.81 4.26
N LYS A 18 1.32 13.10 4.33
CA LYS A 18 1.96 13.71 5.50
C LYS A 18 1.21 13.44 6.82
N PHE A 19 1.92 13.54 7.94
CA PHE A 19 1.37 13.45 9.29
C PHE A 19 2.15 14.32 10.28
N HIS A 20 1.50 14.74 11.38
CA HIS A 20 2.08 15.41 12.54
C HIS A 20 3.02 16.57 12.22
N GLY A 21 2.62 17.44 11.28
CA GLY A 21 3.42 18.61 10.93
C GLY A 21 4.73 18.28 10.20
N VAL A 22 4.97 17.01 9.84
CA VAL A 22 6.05 16.64 8.91
C VAL A 22 5.69 17.22 7.54
N ALA A 23 6.54 18.09 7.01
CA ALA A 23 6.28 18.80 5.78
C ALA A 23 6.08 17.85 4.58
N GLU A 24 6.74 16.70 4.59
CA GLU A 24 6.75 15.74 3.50
C GLU A 24 6.86 14.29 4.00
N ASN A 25 5.99 13.40 3.52
CA ASN A 25 6.14 11.96 3.73
C ASN A 25 6.92 11.36 2.55
N PRO A 26 8.04 10.65 2.77
CA PRO A 26 8.79 10.03 1.68
C PRO A 26 7.97 9.01 0.89
N THR A 27 7.01 8.34 1.52
CA THR A 27 6.15 7.35 0.85
C THR A 27 5.17 8.02 -0.13
N GLU A 28 4.61 9.18 0.22
CA GLU A 28 3.80 10.01 -0.69
C GLU A 28 4.58 10.38 -1.94
N LYS A 29 5.84 10.81 -1.78
CA LYS A 29 6.73 11.13 -2.89
C LYS A 29 7.02 9.91 -3.76
N ILE A 30 7.36 8.77 -3.17
CA ILE A 30 7.63 7.53 -3.90
C ILE A 30 6.42 7.17 -4.76
N VAL A 31 5.25 7.07 -4.15
CA VAL A 31 4.04 6.58 -4.82
C VAL A 31 3.55 7.53 -5.89
N THR A 32 3.59 8.84 -5.64
CA THR A 32 3.18 9.86 -6.63
C THR A 32 4.09 9.85 -7.86
N ASN A 33 5.40 9.65 -7.67
CA ASN A 33 6.36 9.70 -8.76
C ASN A 33 6.55 8.35 -9.48
N LEU A 34 6.17 7.23 -8.85
CA LEU A 34 6.49 5.88 -9.30
C LEU A 34 6.04 5.62 -10.74
N LYS A 35 4.83 6.03 -11.11
CA LYS A 35 4.30 5.84 -12.47
C LYS A 35 5.19 6.52 -13.52
N SER A 36 5.48 7.81 -13.32
CA SER A 36 6.33 8.57 -14.25
C SER A 36 7.78 8.05 -14.30
N PHE A 37 8.27 7.52 -13.19
CA PHE A 37 9.59 6.91 -13.12
C PHE A 37 9.64 5.61 -13.94
N MET A 38 8.62 4.76 -13.80
CA MET A 38 8.53 3.49 -14.52
C MET A 38 8.26 3.69 -16.02
N GLU A 39 7.51 4.71 -16.40
CA GLU A 39 7.35 5.10 -17.82
C GLU A 39 8.69 5.50 -18.45
N LYS A 40 9.55 6.21 -17.70
CA LYS A 40 10.88 6.63 -18.18
C LYS A 40 11.91 5.50 -18.18
N ARG A 41 11.87 4.61 -17.20
CA ARG A 41 12.84 3.52 -17.02
C ARG A 41 12.44 2.23 -17.75
N GLY A 42 11.17 2.10 -18.08
CA GLY A 42 10.56 0.84 -18.52
C GLY A 42 10.26 -0.10 -17.35
N LEU A 43 9.36 -1.03 -17.59
CA LEU A 43 9.04 -2.12 -16.68
C LEU A 43 9.64 -3.44 -17.22
N PRO A 44 10.05 -4.37 -16.33
CA PRO A 44 10.38 -5.74 -16.74
C PRO A 44 9.26 -6.39 -17.55
N LYS A 45 9.63 -7.34 -18.42
CA LYS A 45 8.63 -8.12 -19.16
C LYS A 45 7.66 -8.80 -18.19
N ASN A 46 6.38 -8.77 -18.54
CA ASN A 46 5.29 -9.37 -17.75
C ASN A 46 5.07 -8.71 -16.38
N LEU A 47 5.61 -7.51 -16.13
CA LEU A 47 5.25 -6.69 -14.96
C LEU A 47 4.38 -5.52 -15.39
N VAL A 48 3.22 -5.39 -14.76
CA VAL A 48 2.29 -4.28 -14.95
C VAL A 48 2.22 -3.49 -13.65
N LEU A 49 2.41 -2.17 -13.75
CA LEU A 49 2.09 -1.27 -12.65
C LEU A 49 0.58 -0.99 -12.70
N GLY A 50 -0.17 -1.50 -11.72
CA GLY A 50 -1.61 -1.32 -11.62
C GLY A 50 -1.97 0.08 -11.14
N SER A 51 -2.13 0.25 -9.82
CA SER A 51 -2.41 1.55 -9.21
C SER A 51 -1.28 2.03 -8.31
N CYS A 52 -1.16 3.36 -8.19
CA CYS A 52 -0.31 4.05 -7.22
C CYS A 52 -1.22 4.98 -6.41
N THR A 53 -1.50 4.64 -5.16
CA THR A 53 -2.52 5.33 -4.35
C THR A 53 -1.94 5.86 -3.05
N VAL A 54 -2.09 7.15 -2.80
CA VAL A 54 -1.72 7.77 -1.53
C VAL A 54 -2.93 7.73 -0.59
N LEU A 55 -2.78 7.07 0.56
CA LEU A 55 -3.79 6.93 1.60
C LEU A 55 -3.69 8.05 2.62
N GLU A 56 -4.81 8.39 3.27
CA GLU A 56 -4.80 9.26 4.45
C GLU A 56 -3.96 8.63 5.57
N THR A 57 -3.23 9.44 6.32
CA THR A 57 -2.50 8.98 7.52
C THR A 57 -3.43 8.94 8.73
N ALA A 58 -4.54 8.23 8.55
CA ALA A 58 -5.60 8.07 9.52
C ALA A 58 -6.17 6.66 9.40
N GLY A 59 -6.28 5.93 10.51
CA GLY A 59 -6.62 4.51 10.46
C GLY A 59 -7.99 4.26 9.84
N GLN A 60 -9.02 4.88 10.39
CA GLN A 60 -10.38 4.85 9.82
C GLN A 60 -10.47 5.63 8.51
N GLY A 61 -9.78 6.77 8.41
CA GLY A 61 -9.82 7.64 7.23
C GLY A 61 -9.30 6.97 5.96
N ALA A 62 -8.33 6.05 6.08
CA ALA A 62 -7.76 5.32 4.95
C ALA A 62 -8.59 4.12 4.49
N LEU A 63 -9.48 3.58 5.34
CA LEU A 63 -10.14 2.30 5.13
C LEU A 63 -10.95 2.24 3.83
N GLY A 64 -11.80 3.24 3.59
CA GLY A 64 -12.64 3.29 2.39
C GLY A 64 -11.82 3.32 1.09
N THR A 65 -10.75 4.11 1.07
CA THR A 65 -9.85 4.17 -0.09
C THR A 65 -9.10 2.86 -0.28
N LEU A 66 -8.61 2.24 0.80
CA LEU A 66 -7.92 0.96 0.73
C LEU A 66 -8.84 -0.15 0.20
N HIS A 67 -10.07 -0.27 0.72
CA HIS A 67 -11.05 -1.23 0.24
C HIS A 67 -11.32 -1.06 -1.26
N LYS A 68 -11.52 0.19 -1.69
CA LYS A 68 -11.70 0.49 -3.12
C LYS A 68 -10.51 0.05 -3.98
N VAL A 69 -9.28 0.24 -3.50
CA VAL A 69 -8.07 -0.21 -4.21
C VAL A 69 -8.02 -1.74 -4.32
N LEU A 70 -8.33 -2.44 -3.24
CA LEU A 70 -8.35 -3.90 -3.21
C LEU A 70 -9.44 -4.46 -4.12
N GLU A 71 -10.66 -3.94 -4.01
CA GLU A 71 -11.81 -4.37 -4.82
C GLU A 71 -11.61 -4.08 -6.30
N SER A 72 -11.09 -2.90 -6.68
CA SER A 72 -10.85 -2.56 -8.08
C SER A 72 -9.84 -3.51 -8.73
N ALA A 73 -8.76 -3.86 -8.01
CA ALA A 73 -7.74 -4.79 -8.50
C ALA A 73 -8.31 -6.20 -8.77
N ILE A 74 -9.32 -6.62 -7.99
CA ILE A 74 -9.99 -7.91 -8.15
C ILE A 74 -11.04 -7.84 -9.26
N ALA A 75 -11.83 -6.77 -9.33
CA ALA A 75 -12.86 -6.60 -10.36
C ALA A 75 -12.28 -6.54 -11.78
N ASP A 76 -11.11 -5.92 -11.96
CA ASP A 76 -10.38 -5.89 -13.24
C ASP A 76 -10.01 -7.30 -13.73
N ARG A 77 -9.88 -8.27 -12.81
CA ARG A 77 -9.63 -9.68 -13.13
C ARG A 77 -10.88 -10.40 -13.66
N GLU A 78 -12.06 -10.08 -13.13
CA GLU A 78 -13.31 -10.76 -13.48
C GLU A 78 -13.85 -10.32 -14.85
N ASN A 79 -13.52 -9.11 -15.30
CA ASN A 79 -14.03 -8.50 -16.54
C ASN A 79 -13.29 -8.90 -17.84
N GLY A 80 -12.45 -9.95 -17.83
CA GLY A 80 -12.11 -10.68 -19.07
C GLY A 80 -10.68 -10.57 -19.62
N SER A 81 -9.66 -10.23 -18.83
CA SER A 81 -8.27 -10.52 -19.24
C SER A 81 -7.98 -12.01 -19.09
N SER A 82 -7.89 -12.74 -20.20
CA SER A 82 -7.61 -14.18 -20.29
C SER A 82 -6.21 -14.60 -19.80
N THR A 83 -5.49 -13.72 -19.11
CA THR A 83 -4.27 -14.05 -18.37
C THR A 83 -4.59 -13.94 -16.88
N GLN A 84 -4.68 -15.10 -16.20
CA GLN A 84 -4.75 -15.16 -14.73
C GLN A 84 -3.41 -14.68 -14.15
N GLY A 85 -3.24 -13.37 -14.13
CA GLY A 85 -2.07 -12.70 -13.60
C GLY A 85 -2.01 -12.75 -12.07
N GLN A 86 -0.80 -12.78 -11.51
CA GLN A 86 -0.60 -12.63 -10.07
C GLN A 86 -0.76 -11.15 -9.66
N ILE A 87 -1.54 -10.87 -8.62
CA ILE A 87 -1.65 -9.53 -8.04
C ILE A 87 -0.75 -9.44 -6.83
N ILE A 88 0.05 -8.38 -6.75
CA ILE A 88 0.90 -8.05 -5.59
C ILE A 88 0.50 -6.67 -5.09
N TRP A 89 0.25 -6.56 -3.79
CA TRP A 89 0.08 -5.27 -3.11
C TRP A 89 1.34 -4.92 -2.33
N ILE A 90 1.85 -3.72 -2.53
CA ILE A 90 3.00 -3.18 -1.78
C ILE A 90 2.52 -1.94 -1.04
N HIS A 91 2.60 -1.98 0.29
CA HIS A 91 2.25 -0.86 1.16
C HIS A 91 3.52 -0.23 1.72
N PHE A 92 3.81 1.01 1.33
CA PHE A 92 4.92 1.77 1.90
C PHE A 92 4.48 2.50 3.16
N GLY A 93 5.17 2.21 4.27
CA GLY A 93 5.13 2.99 5.50
C GLY A 93 6.42 3.79 5.69
N VAL A 94 6.39 4.75 6.62
CA VAL A 94 7.58 5.50 7.03
C VAL A 94 7.92 5.17 8.48
N ASN A 95 9.21 4.96 8.72
CA ASN A 95 9.81 4.77 10.03
C ASN A 95 10.96 5.77 10.15
N SER A 96 10.81 6.81 10.98
CA SER A 96 11.78 7.90 11.11
C SER A 96 13.11 7.44 11.70
N GLY A 97 13.11 6.36 12.48
CA GLY A 97 14.32 5.79 13.07
C GLY A 97 15.10 4.84 12.15
N ALA A 98 14.54 4.45 10.99
CA ALA A 98 15.17 3.49 10.09
C ALA A 98 16.20 4.14 9.15
N THR A 99 17.35 3.51 8.99
CA THR A 99 18.42 3.93 8.05
C THR A 99 18.36 3.21 6.70
N ARG A 100 17.43 2.27 6.56
CA ARG A 100 17.27 1.41 5.36
C ARG A 100 15.83 0.94 5.22
N PHE A 101 15.47 0.47 4.03
CA PHE A 101 14.20 -0.23 3.83
C PHE A 101 14.17 -1.53 4.64
N ALA A 102 13.01 -1.83 5.22
CA ALA A 102 12.71 -3.07 5.90
C ALA A 102 11.45 -3.68 5.30
N LEU A 103 11.41 -5.01 5.22
CA LEU A 103 10.20 -5.76 4.91
C LEU A 103 9.56 -6.17 6.23
N GLU A 104 8.29 -5.83 6.40
CA GLU A 104 7.53 -6.28 7.56
C GLU A 104 7.05 -7.70 7.29
N ASN A 105 7.46 -8.63 8.16
CA ASN A 105 7.15 -10.05 8.00
C ASN A 105 5.84 -10.43 8.70
N GLN A 106 5.30 -9.54 9.54
CA GLN A 106 4.12 -9.79 10.36
C GLN A 106 3.31 -8.51 10.52
N ALA A 107 1.98 -8.69 10.57
CA ALA A 107 1.04 -7.66 10.99
C ALA A 107 0.24 -8.20 12.18
N VAL A 108 0.00 -7.37 13.18
CA VAL A 108 -0.74 -7.74 14.39
C VAL A 108 -2.18 -7.23 14.31
N ASN A 109 -3.14 -8.00 14.85
CA ASN A 109 -4.55 -7.62 14.89
C ASN A 109 -4.86 -6.64 16.04
N GLU A 110 -4.06 -5.58 16.17
CA GLU A 110 -4.17 -4.60 17.23
C GLU A 110 -3.73 -3.22 16.71
N ALA A 111 -4.49 -2.18 17.05
CA ALA A 111 -4.06 -0.79 16.94
C ALA A 111 -3.85 -0.19 18.33
N THR A 112 -2.60 0.21 18.57
CA THR A 112 -2.15 0.91 19.77
C THR A 112 -1.25 2.07 19.34
N PHE A 113 -1.72 3.31 19.49
CA PHE A 113 -1.01 4.49 18.97
C PHE A 113 -0.42 5.35 20.09
N ARG A 114 0.85 5.74 19.92
CA ARG A 114 1.55 6.64 20.85
C ARG A 114 1.03 8.07 20.77
N CYS A 115 0.60 8.49 19.59
CA CYS A 115 0.03 9.78 19.28
C CYS A 115 -1.26 9.62 18.45
N PRO A 116 -2.18 10.60 18.49
CA PRO A 116 -3.39 10.56 17.68
C PRO A 116 -3.04 10.58 16.19
N ASP A 117 -3.77 9.88 15.34
CA ASP A 117 -3.62 10.01 13.88
C ASP A 117 -4.07 11.40 13.37
N GLU A 118 -4.01 11.64 12.05
CA GLU A 118 -4.39 12.94 11.47
C GLU A 118 -5.87 13.33 11.68
N LEU A 119 -6.73 12.37 12.04
CA LEU A 119 -8.14 12.62 12.39
C LEU A 119 -8.37 12.58 13.92
N GLY A 120 -7.30 12.53 14.72
CA GLY A 120 -7.35 12.55 16.18
C GLY A 120 -7.62 11.20 16.83
N TRP A 121 -7.62 10.09 16.09
CA TRP A 121 -7.87 8.77 16.65
C TRP A 121 -6.60 8.22 17.32
N LYS A 122 -6.68 7.91 18.63
CA LYS A 122 -5.58 7.37 19.45
C LYS A 122 -6.03 6.14 20.26
N PRO A 123 -6.21 4.97 19.64
CA PRO A 123 -6.59 3.76 20.36
C PRO A 123 -5.49 3.35 21.34
N GLN A 124 -5.90 2.92 22.53
CA GLN A 124 -4.99 2.36 23.54
C GLN A 124 -4.83 0.85 23.40
N VAL A 125 -5.91 0.13 23.05
CA VAL A 125 -5.95 -1.25 22.57
C VAL A 125 -7.23 -1.39 21.75
N ALA A 126 -7.14 -1.59 20.44
CA ALA A 126 -8.30 -1.83 19.58
C ALA A 126 -8.05 -3.00 18.63
N LEU A 127 -8.96 -3.99 18.62
CA LEU A 127 -8.89 -5.11 17.70
C LEU A 127 -9.27 -4.66 16.28
N LEU A 128 -8.49 -5.09 15.29
CA LEU A 128 -8.67 -4.76 13.88
C LEU A 128 -9.53 -5.80 13.14
N ALA A 129 -10.41 -6.52 13.85
CA ALA A 129 -11.14 -7.69 13.33
C ALA A 129 -11.99 -7.44 12.06
N ASN A 130 -12.29 -6.19 11.72
CA ASN A 130 -13.00 -5.77 10.49
C ASN A 130 -12.19 -4.82 9.60
N ILE A 131 -10.90 -4.65 9.89
CA ILE A 131 -10.00 -3.68 9.29
C ILE A 131 -8.79 -4.48 8.82
N LEU A 132 -8.80 -4.87 7.55
CA LEU A 132 -7.61 -5.40 6.90
C LEU A 132 -6.65 -4.22 6.67
N ILE A 133 -6.06 -3.67 7.74
CA ILE A 133 -5.00 -2.68 7.58
C ILE A 133 -3.78 -3.11 8.37
N ILE A 134 -2.77 -3.46 7.59
CA ILE A 134 -1.37 -3.41 7.97
C ILE A 134 -1.01 -1.92 8.17
N LEU A 135 -1.38 -1.33 9.31
CA LEU A 135 -0.87 -0.03 9.74
C LEU A 135 0.45 -0.25 10.47
N ILE A 136 1.54 -0.34 9.71
CA ILE A 136 2.87 -0.29 10.28
C ILE A 136 3.17 1.18 10.60
N TYR A 137 2.87 1.61 11.82
CA TYR A 137 3.50 2.79 12.40
C TYR A 137 4.66 2.32 13.26
N THR A 138 5.83 2.17 12.65
CA THR A 138 7.06 2.03 13.43
C THR A 138 7.44 3.40 13.96
N TYR A 139 7.31 3.57 15.27
CA TYR A 139 8.06 4.50 16.13
C TYR A 139 8.34 5.89 15.51
N ILE A 140 7.55 6.90 15.91
CA ILE A 140 8.13 8.23 16.10
C ILE A 140 9.17 8.13 17.22
#